data_AF-A0A4Z0R6J3-F1
#
_entry.id   AF-A0A4Z0R6J3-F1
#
_cell.length_a   1.000
_cell.length_b   1.000
_cell.length_c   1.000
_cell.angle_alpha   90.00
_cell.angle_beta   90.00
_cell.angle_gamma   90.00
#
_symmetry.space_group_name_H-M   'P 1'
#
loop_
_entity.id
_entity.type
_entity.pdbx_description
1 polymer ?
#
loop_
_entity_poly.entity_id
_entity_poly.type
_entity_poly.pdbx_seq_one_letter_code
_entity_poly.pdbx_strand_id
1 'polypeptide(L)' 'MYSREQIVDAIENCLDESEGKIIKVRFGIEDGLTTSLDEIELRFGARREQVREIEKKVLTYLKVHC' A
#
# COMPACT_ATOMS: atom_id res chain seq x y z
N MET A 1 -8.91 -11.09 -8.71
CA MET A 1 -8.03 -11.07 -7.54
C MET A 1 -6.65 -10.72 -8.07
N TYR A 2 -6.07 -9.57 -7.71
CA TYR A 2 -4.77 -9.15 -8.24
C TYR A 2 -3.66 -10.01 -7.62
N SER A 3 -2.67 -10.41 -8.41
CA SER A 3 -1.51 -11.15 -7.92
C SER A 3 -0.64 -10.28 -7.04
N ARG A 4 0.07 -10.88 -6.07
CA ARG A 4 1.01 -10.15 -5.20
C ARG A 4 2.05 -9.37 -6.03
N GLU A 5 2.54 -9.96 -7.12
CA GLU A 5 3.47 -9.32 -8.05
C GLU A 5 2.90 -8.06 -8.70
N GLN A 6 1.64 -8.08 -9.14
CA GLN A 6 0.97 -6.91 -9.73
C GLN A 6 0.83 -5.78 -8.71
N ILE A 7 0.52 -6.11 -7.45
CA ILE A 7 0.42 -5.13 -6.37
C ILE A 7 1.79 -4.52 -6.07
N VAL A 8 2.86 -5.33 -6.02
CA VAL A 8 4.23 -4.84 -5.81
C VAL A 8 4.67 -3.93 -6.94
N ASP A 9 4.43 -4.33 -8.19
CA ASP A 9 4.72 -3.50 -9.37
C ASP A 9 3.97 -2.16 -9.31
N ALA A 10 2.68 -2.18 -8.98
CA ALA A 10 1.89 -0.96 -8.82
C ALA A 10 2.42 -0.05 -7.69
N ILE A 11 2.90 -0.64 -6.59
CA ILE A 11 3.51 0.10 -5.50
C ILE A 11 4.80 0.77 -5.96
N GLU A 12 5.67 0.05 -6.65
CA GLU A 12 6.98 0.54 -7.07
C GLU A 12 6.90 1.58 -8.19
N ASN A 13 5.87 1.52 -9.03
CA ASN A 13 5.66 2.47 -10.12
C ASN A 13 4.79 3.67 -9.76
N CYS A 14 3.88 3.56 -8.78
CA CYS A 14 2.90 4.61 -8.48
C CYS A 14 3.16 5.35 -7.15
N LEU A 15 3.97 4.80 -6.24
CA LEU A 15 4.19 5.34 -4.90
C LEU A 15 5.67 5.67 -4.66
N ASP A 16 5.91 6.68 -3.82
CA ASP A 16 7.24 6.97 -3.27
C ASP A 16 7.66 5.89 -2.25
N GLU A 17 8.96 5.75 -1.97
CA GLU A 17 9.49 4.74 -1.04
C GLU A 17 8.76 4.70 0.31
N SER A 18 8.44 5.86 0.90
CA SER A 18 7.73 5.97 2.17
C SER A 18 6.27 5.49 2.08
N GLU A 19 5.56 5.89 1.03
CA GLU A 19 4.17 5.48 0.78
C GLU A 19 4.09 3.97 0.47
N GLY A 20 5.05 3.49 -0.34
CA GLY A 20 5.19 2.09 -0.68
C GLY A 20 5.45 1.22 0.54
N LYS A 21 6.26 1.70 1.50
CA LYS A 21 6.51 0.98 2.76
C LYS A 21 5.26 0.85 3.62
N ILE A 22 4.49 1.93 3.75
CA ILE A 22 3.21 1.95 4.47
C ILE A 22 2.25 0.89 3.89
N ILE A 23 2.13 0.84 2.56
CA ILE A 23 1.24 -0.09 1.88
C ILE A 23 1.78 -1.53 1.89
N LYS A 24 3.09 -1.74 1.71
CA LYS A 24 3.73 -3.07 1.83
C LYS A 24 3.48 -3.67 3.21
N VAL A 25 3.55 -2.88 4.28
CA VAL A 25 3.20 -3.32 5.65
C VAL A 25 1.69 -3.53 5.81
N ARG A 26 0.86 -2.63 5.30
CA ARG A 26 -0.61 -2.75 5.35
C ARG A 26 -1.12 -4.04 4.72
N PHE A 27 -0.55 -4.44 3.59
CA PHE A 27 -0.90 -5.68 2.87
C PHE A 27 -0.11 -6.92 3.32
N GLY A 28 0.79 -6.79 4.31
CA GLY A 28 1.62 -7.91 4.76
C GLY A 28 2.54 -8.45 3.67
N ILE A 29 3.02 -7.59 2.78
CA ILE A 29 4.01 -7.94 1.76
C ILE A 29 5.40 -8.05 2.40
N GLU A 30 5.68 -7.21 3.41
CA GLU A 30 6.97 -7.19 4.11
C GLU A 30 7.04 -8.26 5.21
N ASP A 31 6.09 -8.23 6.17
CA ASP A 31 6.08 -9.12 7.35
C ASP A 31 5.14 -10.35 7.21
N GLY A 32 4.43 -10.50 6.08
CA GLY A 32 3.44 -11.58 5.91
C GLY A 32 2.12 -11.37 6.67
N LEU A 33 2.03 -10.32 7.50
CA LEU A 33 0.88 -10.00 8.34
C LEU A 33 0.26 -8.66 7.90
N THR A 34 -1.07 -8.63 7.75
CA THR A 34 -1.78 -7.39 7.44
C THR A 34 -1.88 -6.52 8.68
N THR A 35 -1.19 -5.39 8.70
CA THR A 35 -1.27 -4.41 9.80
C THR A 35 -2.55 -3.59 9.71
N SER A 36 -3.19 -3.24 10.83
CA SER A 36 -4.41 -2.39 10.85
C SER A 36 -4.11 -0.90 10.62
N LEU A 37 -5.13 -0.10 10.26
CA LEU A 37 -4.94 1.35 10.03
C LEU A 37 -4.45 2.08 11.29
N ASP A 38 -4.96 1.69 12.47
CA ASP A 38 -4.50 2.23 13.76
C ASP A 38 -3.03 1.95 14.03
N GLU A 39 -2.56 0.76 13.71
CA GLU A 39 -1.16 0.38 13.91
C GLU A 39 -0.24 1.07 12.87
N ILE A 40 -0.71 1.27 11.64
CA ILE A 40 -0.01 2.10 10.65
C ILE A 40 0.10 3.55 11.13
N GLU A 41 -0.98 4.11 11.68
CA GLU A 41 -1.00 5.48 12.21
C GLU A 41 0.00 5.66 13.35
N LEU A 42 0.09 4.68 14.26
CA LEU A 42 1.06 4.69 15.36
C LEU A 42 2.51 4.49 14.87
N ARG A 43 2.74 3.57 13.92
CA ARG A 43 4.08 3.16 13.47
C ARG A 43 4.72 4.15 12.50
N PHE A 44 3.93 4.77 11.63
CA PHE A 44 4.40 5.66 10.55
C PHE A 44 3.95 7.11 10.73
N GLY A 45 3.10 7.43 11.71
CA GLY A 45 2.51 8.76 11.86
C GLY A 45 1.60 9.15 10.67
N ALA A 46 1.22 8.17 9.84
CA ALA A 46 0.41 8.39 8.65
C ALA A 46 -1.06 8.49 9.03
N ARG A 47 -1.74 9.53 8.56
CA ARG A 47 -3.18 9.68 8.80
C ARG A 47 -3.95 8.61 8.03
N ARG A 48 -5.06 8.12 8.59
CA ARG A 48 -5.96 7.17 7.89
C ARG A 48 -6.34 7.60 6.48
N GLU A 49 -6.57 8.89 6.29
CA GLU A 49 -6.90 9.45 4.98
C GLU A 49 -5.74 9.34 3.99
N GLN A 50 -4.50 9.57 4.44
CA GLN A 50 -3.33 9.33 3.59
C GLN A 50 -3.25 7.86 3.17
N VAL A 51 -3.45 6.90 4.09
CA VAL A 51 -3.43 5.48 3.74
C VAL A 51 -4.48 5.15 2.68
N ARG A 52 -5.69 5.71 2.80
CA ARG A 52 -6.77 5.53 1.81
C ARG A 52 -6.40 6.11 0.44
N GLU A 53 -5.80 7.30 0.40
CA GLU A 53 -5.38 7.92 -0.85
C GLU A 53 -4.28 7.09 -1.53
N ILE A 54 -3.34 6.54 -0.76
CA ILE A 54 -2.31 5.64 -1.26
C ILE A 54 -2.94 4.33 -1.79
N GLU A 55 -3.88 3.72 -1.06
CA GLU A 55 -4.63 2.55 -1.55
C GLU A 55 -5.35 2.84 -2.87
N LYS A 56 -5.96 4.02 -2.99
CA LYS A 56 -6.67 4.45 -4.20
C LYS A 56 -5.72 4.66 -5.38
N LYS A 57 -4.53 5.22 -5.16
CA LYS A 57 -3.48 5.32 -6.19
C LYS A 57 -3.13 3.94 -6.76
N VAL A 58 -2.82 2.99 -5.88
CA VAL A 58 -2.46 1.61 -6.26
C VAL A 58 -3.61 0.93 -7.01
N LEU A 59 -4.83 1.00 -6.47
CA LEU A 59 -6.01 0.42 -7.13
C LEU A 59 -6.28 1.05 -8.50
N THR A 60 -6.01 2.34 -8.67
CA THR A 60 -6.17 3.03 -9.95
C THR A 60 -5.10 2.58 -10.94
N TYR A 61 -3.85 2.47 -10.51
CA TYR A 61 -2.77 1.95 -11.36
C TYR A 61 -3.08 0.53 -11.86
N LEU A 62 -3.47 -0.37 -10.94
CA LEU A 62 -3.86 -1.74 -11.26
C LEU A 62 -5.01 -1.80 -12.27
N LYS A 63 -6.01 -0.92 -12.17
CA LYS A 63 -7.14 -0.86 -13.13
C LYS A 63 -6.75 -0.38 -14.52
N VAL A 64 -5.71 0.43 -14.64
CA VAL A 64 -5.27 1.00 -15.91
C VAL A 64 -4.25 0.08 -16.60
N HIS A 65 -3.46 -0.66 -15.82
CA HIS A 65 -2.34 -1.46 -16.32
C HIS A 65 -2.59 -2.99 -16.29
N CYS A 66 -3.73 -3.46 -15.76
CA CYS A 66 -4.20 -4.86 -15.85
C CYS A 66 -5.48 -4.95 -16.67
#